data_AF-A0A6Y3E9G0-F1
#
_entry.id   AF-A0A6Y3E9G0-F1
#
_cell.length_a   1.000
_cell.length_b   1.000
_cell.length_c   1.000
_cell.angle_alpha   90.00
_cell.angle_beta   90.00
_cell.angle_gamma   90.00
#
_symmetry.space_group_name_H-M   'P 1'
#
loop_
_entity.id
_entity.type
_entity.pdbx_description
1 polymer ?
#
loop_
_entity_poly.entity_id
_entity_poly.type
_entity_poly.pdbx_seq_one_letter_code
_entity_poly.pdbx_strand_id
1 'polypeptide(L)'
;MEKFDEVNIDKKDDYIASYKLISKVDTSSVESTVHTFIHERMQRIADPVSHLCASSFKSPYFQDIEDTIIDYNKSVELKVPSNNGEYQTAINMVIEFMRSVENTIIDIRYVEEMDIGRFLVDSQLSSDRNFDLTSYGEGIQRIFNIALSFASCRNGVLLIDEFETAIHFSLLKEFTKLTQKLAEIFNVQLFITSHSNECIRAFIENGYRNDCITGFRMLSDGDKVTTKRVDGDRFQY
;
A
#
# COMPACT_ATOMS: atom_id res chain seq x y z
N MET A 1 30.75 8.86 10.60
CA MET A 1 30.33 10.11 11.26
C MET A 1 31.60 10.88 11.61
N GLU A 2 31.71 12.12 11.17
CA GLU A 2 32.91 12.96 11.29
C GLU A 2 32.56 14.20 12.13
N LYS A 3 33.41 14.53 13.11
CA LYS A 3 33.26 15.73 13.94
C LYS A 3 34.03 16.87 13.30
N PHE A 4 33.40 18.03 13.17
CA PHE A 4 34.04 19.22 12.62
C PHE A 4 33.55 20.50 13.32
N ASP A 5 34.25 21.60 13.08
CA ASP A 5 33.87 22.92 13.56
C ASP A 5 33.18 23.69 12.42
N GLU A 6 31.86 23.92 12.52
CA GLU A 6 31.07 24.56 11.46
C GLU A 6 31.30 26.06 11.45
N VAL A 7 31.59 26.66 10.31
CA VAL A 7 31.99 28.09 10.22
C VAL A 7 30.79 28.99 9.88
N ASN A 8 29.72 28.42 9.33
CA ASN A 8 28.60 29.17 8.76
C ASN A 8 27.33 29.19 9.64
N ILE A 9 27.46 28.92 10.94
CA ILE A 9 26.36 29.02 11.91
C ILE A 9 26.65 30.09 12.95
N ASP A 10 25.61 30.69 13.52
CA ASP A 10 25.75 31.54 14.70
C ASP A 10 26.10 30.65 15.90
N LYS A 11 27.38 30.59 16.26
CA LYS A 11 27.90 29.72 17.31
C LYS A 11 27.50 30.16 18.72
N LYS A 12 27.26 31.46 18.91
CA LYS A 12 27.17 32.10 20.24
C LYS A 12 28.26 31.56 21.20
N ASP A 13 28.00 31.58 22.51
CA ASP A 13 28.91 31.06 23.54
C ASP A 13 28.62 29.59 23.91
N ASP A 14 27.63 28.95 23.28
CA ASP A 14 27.12 27.64 23.68
C ASP A 14 27.30 26.54 22.63
N TYR A 15 27.89 26.83 21.46
CA TYR A 15 28.23 25.80 20.48
C TYR A 15 29.29 24.81 21.00
N ILE A 16 29.05 23.52 20.76
CA ILE A 16 29.96 22.43 21.16
C ILE A 16 30.73 21.89 19.96
N ALA A 17 30.01 21.40 18.96
CA ALA A 17 30.57 20.72 17.79
C ALA A 17 29.49 20.44 16.75
N SER A 18 29.94 20.21 15.51
CA SER A 18 29.10 19.70 14.44
C SER A 18 29.53 18.29 14.06
N TYR A 19 28.55 17.47 13.68
CA TYR A 19 28.76 16.10 13.24
C TYR A 19 28.16 15.91 11.86
N LYS A 20 28.94 15.33 10.95
CA LYS A 20 28.54 15.03 9.58
C LYS A 20 28.48 13.52 9.38
N LEU A 21 27.41 13.05 8.76
CA LEU A 21 27.24 11.68 8.29
C LEU A 21 27.03 11.72 6.78
N ILE A 22 27.93 11.06 6.03
CA ILE A 22 27.78 10.91 4.58
C ILE A 22 27.46 9.43 4.31
N SER A 23 26.32 9.17 3.70
CA SER A 23 25.95 7.87 3.17
C SER A 23 26.10 7.89 1.65
N LYS A 24 26.71 6.86 1.07
CA LYS A 24 26.86 6.71 -0.39
C LYS A 24 26.05 5.51 -0.87
N VAL A 25 25.23 5.73 -1.88
CA VAL A 25 24.52 4.68 -2.62
C VAL A 25 24.81 4.92 -4.10
N ASP A 26 25.48 3.97 -4.75
CA ASP A 26 25.97 4.08 -6.12
C ASP A 26 26.79 5.37 -6.37
N THR A 27 26.27 6.27 -7.21
CA THR A 27 26.89 7.56 -7.54
C THR A 27 26.38 8.72 -6.67
N SER A 28 25.38 8.48 -5.83
CA SER A 28 24.71 9.50 -5.02
C SER A 28 25.23 9.50 -3.60
N SER A 29 25.41 10.70 -3.03
CA SER A 29 25.76 10.88 -1.61
C SER A 29 24.68 11.68 -0.92
N VAL A 30 24.25 11.19 0.25
CA VAL A 30 23.30 11.88 1.14
C VAL A 30 24.06 12.29 2.39
N GLU A 31 23.98 13.57 2.72
CA GLU A 31 24.62 14.19 3.87
C GLU A 31 23.60 14.50 4.96
N SER A 32 23.94 14.16 6.21
CA SER A 32 23.22 14.65 7.38
C SER A 32 24.19 15.32 8.34
N THR A 33 23.88 16.56 8.68
CA THR A 33 24.68 17.40 9.56
C THR A 33 23.88 17.73 10.82
N VAL A 34 24.54 17.60 11.96
CA VAL A 34 23.98 17.86 13.28
C VAL A 34 24.86 18.88 13.99
N HIS A 35 24.30 20.03 14.36
CA HIS A 35 24.96 21.05 15.17
C HIS A 35 24.51 20.90 16.62
N THR A 36 25.48 20.81 17.53
CA THR A 36 25.23 20.62 18.97
C THR A 36 25.61 21.84 19.78
N PHE A 37 24.77 22.18 20.75
CA PHE A 37 24.88 23.35 21.62
C PHE A 37 24.65 22.93 23.08
N ILE A 38 25.16 23.69 24.05
CA ILE A 38 25.04 23.43 25.49
C ILE A 38 23.64 23.79 25.98
N HIS A 39 23.08 24.91 25.52
CA HIS A 39 21.81 25.46 26.01
C HIS A 39 20.72 25.47 24.94
N GLU A 40 21.10 25.67 23.67
CA GLU A 40 20.16 25.60 22.55
C GLU A 40 19.82 24.17 22.13
N ARG A 41 18.67 24.03 21.43
CA ARG A 41 18.29 22.74 20.84
C ARG A 41 19.25 22.38 19.72
N MET A 42 19.57 21.09 19.64
CA MET A 42 20.30 20.51 18.52
C MET A 42 19.60 20.86 17.20
N GLN A 43 20.36 21.40 16.25
CA GLN A 43 19.88 21.68 14.91
C GLN A 43 20.31 20.54 13.98
N ARG A 44 19.37 20.02 13.20
CA ARG A 44 19.61 18.90 12.28
C ARG A 44 19.24 19.33 10.86
N ILE A 45 20.22 19.20 9.97
CA ILE A 45 20.08 19.43 8.53
C ILE A 45 20.34 18.08 7.87
N ALA A 46 19.45 17.65 6.99
CA ALA A 46 19.66 16.43 6.22
C ALA A 46 19.29 16.71 4.77
N ASP A 47 20.07 16.14 3.86
CA ASP A 47 19.66 16.01 2.48
C ASP A 47 18.29 15.31 2.42
N PRO A 48 17.43 15.71 1.48
CA PRO A 48 16.09 15.13 1.37
C PRO A 48 16.20 13.62 1.23
N VAL A 49 15.43 12.89 2.05
CA VAL A 49 15.29 11.44 1.93
C VAL A 49 14.82 11.14 0.51
N SER A 50 15.64 10.46 -0.28
CA SER A 50 15.24 10.03 -1.61
C SER A 50 14.19 8.93 -1.46
N HIS A 51 12.92 9.28 -1.63
CA HIS A 51 11.88 8.29 -1.84
C HIS A 51 12.17 7.55 -3.16
N LEU A 52 12.67 6.32 -3.07
CA LEU A 52 13.01 5.51 -4.24
C LEU A 52 11.76 5.24 -5.10
N CYS A 53 10.65 4.95 -4.44
CA CYS A 53 9.33 4.81 -5.05
C CYS A 53 8.25 4.98 -3.98
N ALA A 54 6.98 5.03 -4.41
CA ALA A 54 5.86 4.90 -3.50
C ALA A 54 5.81 3.48 -2.93
N SER A 55 5.63 3.34 -1.62
CA SER A 55 5.51 2.03 -0.99
C SER A 55 4.51 2.03 0.15
N SER A 56 3.80 0.92 0.32
CA SER A 56 2.88 0.71 1.45
C SER A 56 2.94 -0.73 1.94
N PHE A 57 2.68 -0.92 3.24
CA PHE A 57 2.52 -2.21 3.89
C PHE A 57 1.12 -2.28 4.50
N LYS A 58 0.36 -3.33 4.17
CA LYS A 58 -1.00 -3.54 4.69
C LYS A 58 -1.05 -4.89 5.40
N SER A 59 -1.54 -4.90 6.64
CA SER A 59 -1.74 -6.12 7.44
C SER A 59 -3.12 -6.08 8.09
N PRO A 60 -3.83 -7.21 8.24
CA PRO A 60 -5.12 -7.24 8.94
C PRO A 60 -4.99 -6.80 10.41
N TYR A 61 -3.81 -6.87 11.01
CA TYR A 61 -3.62 -6.62 12.44
C TYR A 61 -3.47 -5.13 12.81
N PHE A 62 -3.28 -4.25 11.83
CA PHE A 62 -3.07 -2.81 12.04
C PHE A 62 -3.85 -1.98 11.03
N GLN A 63 -5.17 -2.15 10.99
CA GLN A 63 -6.02 -1.38 10.09
C GLN A 63 -6.21 0.05 10.63
N ASP A 64 -5.62 1.02 9.93
CA ASP A 64 -5.75 2.44 10.23
C ASP A 64 -6.70 3.11 9.22
N ILE A 65 -7.70 3.82 9.75
CA ILE A 65 -8.63 4.57 8.92
C ILE A 65 -7.96 5.80 8.30
N GLU A 66 -6.96 6.40 8.97
CA GLU A 66 -6.21 7.53 8.43
C GLU A 66 -5.44 7.12 7.17
N ASP A 67 -4.79 5.97 7.20
CA ASP A 67 -4.12 5.39 6.03
C ASP A 67 -5.08 5.19 4.85
N THR A 68 -6.29 4.72 5.14
CA THR A 68 -7.33 4.51 4.13
C THR A 68 -7.79 5.83 3.54
N ILE A 69 -7.93 6.87 4.35
CA ILE A 69 -8.30 8.23 3.91
C ILE A 69 -7.20 8.83 3.03
N ILE A 70 -5.92 8.66 3.40
CA ILE A 70 -4.79 9.08 2.58
C ILE A 70 -4.83 8.38 1.22
N ASP A 71 -5.08 7.06 1.21
CA ASP A 71 -5.16 6.28 -0.02
C ASP A 71 -6.35 6.68 -0.89
N TYR A 72 -7.50 6.98 -0.27
CA TYR A 72 -8.69 7.49 -0.94
C TYR A 72 -8.43 8.86 -1.58
N ASN A 73 -7.87 9.82 -0.85
CA ASN A 73 -7.61 11.17 -1.36
C ASN A 73 -6.66 11.14 -2.57
N LYS A 74 -5.60 10.34 -2.51
CA LYS A 74 -4.72 10.12 -3.67
C LYS A 74 -5.47 9.51 -4.85
N SER A 75 -6.40 8.59 -4.60
CA SER A 75 -7.22 7.95 -5.64
C SER A 75 -8.21 8.91 -6.30
N VAL A 76 -8.69 9.92 -5.57
CA VAL A 76 -9.55 10.98 -6.10
C VAL A 76 -8.78 11.88 -7.07
N GLU A 77 -7.52 12.20 -6.76
CA GLU A 77 -6.69 13.10 -7.57
C GLU A 77 -6.05 12.41 -8.79
N LEU A 78 -5.66 11.15 -8.65
CA LEU A 78 -4.92 10.41 -9.66
C LEU A 78 -5.80 10.06 -10.86
N LYS A 79 -5.38 10.45 -12.07
CA LYS A 79 -6.00 10.02 -13.32
C LYS A 79 -5.29 8.81 -13.93
N VAL A 80 -6.07 7.85 -14.38
CA VAL A 80 -5.63 6.62 -15.03
C VAL A 80 -6.36 6.41 -16.35
N PRO A 81 -5.70 5.80 -17.36
CA PRO A 81 -6.37 5.45 -18.60
C PRO A 81 -7.42 4.36 -18.36
N SER A 82 -8.61 4.56 -18.94
CA SER A 82 -9.66 3.56 -19.03
C SER A 82 -9.50 2.71 -20.30
N ASN A 83 -10.20 1.59 -20.35
CA ASN A 83 -10.18 0.65 -21.48
C ASN A 83 -10.57 1.30 -22.82
N ASN A 84 -11.34 2.39 -22.77
CA ASN A 84 -11.82 3.10 -23.96
C ASN A 84 -10.87 4.20 -24.44
N GLY A 85 -9.69 4.35 -23.80
CA GLY A 85 -8.71 5.40 -24.09
C GLY A 85 -9.01 6.75 -23.43
N GLU A 86 -10.14 6.88 -22.73
CA GLU A 86 -10.47 8.06 -21.91
C GLU A 86 -9.78 7.99 -20.55
N TYR A 87 -9.55 9.14 -19.90
CA TYR A 87 -9.01 9.19 -18.55
C TYR A 87 -10.13 9.26 -17.51
N GLN A 88 -10.04 8.42 -16.49
CA GLN A 88 -10.89 8.50 -15.30
C GLN A 88 -10.04 8.64 -14.03
N THR A 89 -10.68 9.00 -12.91
CA THR A 89 -10.01 8.99 -11.61
C THR A 89 -9.75 7.55 -11.16
N ALA A 90 -8.69 7.33 -10.41
CA ALA A 90 -8.38 6.02 -9.86
C ALA A 90 -9.48 5.53 -8.91
N ILE A 91 -10.14 6.43 -8.17
CA ILE A 91 -11.30 6.07 -7.34
C ILE A 91 -12.45 5.51 -8.16
N ASN A 92 -12.78 6.09 -9.33
CA ASN A 92 -13.85 5.58 -10.19
C ASN A 92 -13.53 4.17 -10.68
N MET A 93 -12.27 3.95 -11.07
CA MET A 93 -11.79 2.62 -11.45
C MET A 93 -11.87 1.62 -10.28
N VAL A 94 -11.51 2.04 -9.06
CA VAL A 94 -11.66 1.21 -7.86
C VAL A 94 -13.13 0.86 -7.62
N ILE A 95 -14.05 1.81 -7.75
CA ILE A 95 -15.50 1.57 -7.58
C ILE A 95 -16.03 0.62 -8.67
N GLU A 96 -15.59 0.76 -9.93
CA GLU A 96 -15.90 -0.18 -11.00
C GLU A 96 -15.47 -1.60 -10.66
N PHE A 97 -14.31 -1.75 -10.02
CA PHE A 97 -13.84 -3.04 -9.53
C PHE A 97 -14.63 -3.53 -8.32
N MET A 98 -14.97 -2.68 -7.36
CA MET A 98 -15.83 -3.05 -6.23
C MET A 98 -17.17 -3.61 -6.69
N ARG A 99 -17.76 -3.04 -7.76
CA ARG A 99 -18.99 -3.54 -8.38
C ARG A 99 -18.89 -4.96 -8.94
N SER A 100 -17.69 -5.42 -9.34
CA SER A 100 -17.48 -6.80 -9.78
C SER A 100 -17.45 -7.80 -8.62
N VAL A 101 -17.15 -7.33 -7.41
CA VAL A 101 -17.13 -8.14 -6.18
C VAL A 101 -18.50 -8.11 -5.49
N GLU A 102 -19.09 -6.93 -5.40
CA GLU A 102 -20.38 -6.68 -4.76
C GLU A 102 -21.22 -5.73 -5.65
N ASN A 103 -22.14 -6.31 -6.40
CA ASN A 103 -22.86 -5.60 -7.46
C ASN A 103 -23.88 -4.56 -6.96
N THR A 104 -24.22 -4.59 -5.68
CA THR A 104 -25.13 -3.60 -5.08
C THR A 104 -24.47 -2.24 -4.90
N ILE A 105 -23.13 -2.16 -4.89
CA ILE A 105 -22.39 -0.89 -4.72
C ILE A 105 -22.58 -0.01 -5.95
N ILE A 106 -23.08 1.21 -5.77
CA ILE A 106 -23.09 2.23 -6.81
C ILE A 106 -21.86 3.10 -6.65
N ASP A 107 -21.63 3.67 -5.48
CA ASP A 107 -20.54 4.60 -5.23
C ASP A 107 -20.05 4.47 -3.79
N ILE A 108 -18.81 4.86 -3.52
CA ILE A 108 -18.23 4.91 -2.17
C ILE A 108 -17.58 6.27 -2.00
N ARG A 109 -18.06 7.05 -1.03
CA ARG A 109 -17.57 8.41 -0.76
C ARG A 109 -17.15 8.57 0.69
N TYR A 110 -16.00 9.18 0.89
CA TYR A 110 -15.60 9.66 2.21
C TYR A 110 -16.41 10.91 2.59
N VAL A 111 -16.85 10.96 3.83
CA VAL A 111 -17.48 12.12 4.47
C VAL A 111 -16.96 12.28 5.88
N GLU A 112 -16.80 13.52 6.29
CA GLU A 112 -16.32 13.89 7.60
C GLU A 112 -17.29 14.89 8.23
N GLU A 113 -17.87 14.51 9.37
CA GLU A 113 -18.80 15.34 10.13
C GLU A 113 -18.34 15.38 11.58
N MET A 114 -18.16 16.59 12.14
CA MET A 114 -17.73 16.78 13.53
C MET A 114 -16.46 16.00 13.90
N ASP A 115 -15.45 16.03 13.03
CA ASP A 115 -14.17 15.30 13.15
C ASP A 115 -14.30 13.77 13.16
N ILE A 116 -15.45 13.24 12.71
CA ILE A 116 -15.67 11.81 12.52
C ILE A 116 -15.74 11.52 11.02
N GLY A 117 -14.65 10.94 10.52
CA GLY A 117 -14.52 10.47 9.14
C GLY A 117 -15.10 9.07 8.95
N ARG A 118 -15.90 8.88 7.90
CA ARG A 118 -16.44 7.56 7.51
C ARG A 118 -16.65 7.46 6.00
N PHE A 119 -16.73 6.22 5.51
CA PHE A 119 -17.06 5.92 4.12
C PHE A 119 -18.55 5.56 4.01
N LEU A 120 -19.28 6.29 3.17
CA LEU A 120 -20.66 6.00 2.82
C LEU A 120 -20.73 5.31 1.46
N VAL A 121 -21.54 4.25 1.40
CA VAL A 121 -21.83 3.47 0.22
C VAL A 121 -23.21 3.86 -0.30
N ASP A 122 -23.24 4.40 -1.51
CA ASP A 122 -24.46 4.49 -2.31
C ASP A 122 -24.76 3.10 -2.88
N SER A 123 -25.98 2.61 -2.70
CA SER A 123 -26.33 1.21 -2.93
C SER A 123 -27.62 1.06 -3.69
N GLN A 124 -27.66 0.11 -4.62
CA GLN A 124 -28.89 -0.25 -5.36
C GLN A 124 -30.01 -0.77 -4.45
N LEU A 125 -29.70 -1.15 -3.20
CA LEU A 125 -30.66 -1.68 -2.24
C LEU A 125 -31.58 -0.60 -1.65
N SER A 126 -31.23 0.68 -1.76
CA SER A 126 -32.05 1.78 -1.27
C SER A 126 -31.78 3.04 -2.08
N SER A 127 -32.86 3.71 -2.48
CA SER A 127 -32.79 4.99 -3.20
C SER A 127 -32.77 6.21 -2.28
N ASP A 128 -33.00 6.02 -0.98
CA ASP A 128 -33.26 7.10 -0.01
C ASP A 128 -32.25 7.17 1.15
N ARG A 129 -31.35 6.18 1.27
CA ARG A 129 -30.27 6.18 2.27
C ARG A 129 -28.98 5.59 1.73
N ASN A 130 -27.86 6.17 2.15
CA ASN A 130 -26.55 5.57 2.02
C ASN A 130 -26.27 4.67 3.24
N PHE A 131 -25.43 3.66 3.04
CA PHE A 131 -25.00 2.77 4.11
C PHE A 131 -23.58 3.10 4.54
N ASP A 132 -23.22 2.81 5.78
CA ASP A 132 -21.83 2.86 6.20
C ASP A 132 -21.08 1.68 5.58
N LEU A 133 -19.84 1.88 5.10
CA LEU A 133 -19.01 0.79 4.56
C LEU A 133 -18.82 -0.34 5.58
N THR A 134 -18.81 -0.02 6.88
CA THR A 134 -18.74 -1.01 7.96
C THR A 134 -19.92 -2.00 7.95
N SER A 135 -21.06 -1.62 7.36
CA SER A 135 -22.24 -2.48 7.21
C SER A 135 -22.08 -3.58 6.15
N TYR A 136 -21.11 -3.44 5.24
CA TYR A 136 -20.84 -4.41 4.16
C TYR A 136 -19.93 -5.57 4.60
N GLY A 137 -19.51 -5.60 5.88
CA GLY A 137 -18.65 -6.65 6.43
C GLY A 137 -17.16 -6.41 6.16
N GLU A 138 -16.32 -7.12 6.92
CA GLU A 138 -14.87 -6.91 6.94
C GLU A 138 -14.18 -7.27 5.62
N GLY A 139 -14.66 -8.32 4.93
CA GLY A 139 -14.10 -8.72 3.64
C GLY A 139 -14.23 -7.64 2.57
N ILE A 140 -15.39 -6.98 2.45
CA ILE A 140 -15.61 -5.88 1.48
C ILE A 140 -14.78 -4.65 1.86
N GLN A 141 -14.72 -4.31 3.15
CA GLN A 141 -13.84 -3.25 3.65
C GLN A 141 -12.37 -3.51 3.29
N ARG A 142 -11.89 -4.74 3.50
CA ARG A 142 -10.51 -5.13 3.18
C ARG A 142 -10.21 -5.04 1.70
N ILE A 143 -11.12 -5.53 0.84
CA ILE A 143 -10.97 -5.45 -0.61
C ILE A 143 -10.90 -3.98 -1.06
N PHE A 144 -11.78 -3.13 -0.54
CA PHE A 144 -11.77 -1.70 -0.83
C PHE A 144 -10.46 -1.02 -0.42
N ASN A 145 -10.01 -1.26 0.81
CA ASN A 145 -8.77 -0.68 1.33
C ASN A 145 -7.55 -1.10 0.52
N ILE A 146 -7.43 -2.40 0.21
CA ILE A 146 -6.35 -2.91 -0.64
C ILE A 146 -6.40 -2.29 -2.03
N ALA A 147 -7.60 -2.14 -2.61
CA ALA A 147 -7.76 -1.55 -3.93
C ALA A 147 -7.30 -0.08 -3.99
N LEU A 148 -7.60 0.72 -2.95
CA LEU A 148 -7.11 2.09 -2.84
C LEU A 148 -5.58 2.17 -2.74
N SER A 149 -4.95 1.23 -2.04
CA SER A 149 -3.49 1.24 -1.86
C SER A 149 -2.71 1.06 -3.16
N PHE A 150 -3.29 0.42 -4.18
CA PHE A 150 -2.66 0.33 -5.51
C PHE A 150 -2.49 1.71 -6.15
N ALA A 151 -3.51 2.55 -6.06
CA ALA A 151 -3.44 3.92 -6.58
C ALA A 151 -2.36 4.73 -5.86
N SER A 152 -2.29 4.62 -4.53
CA SER A 152 -1.25 5.25 -3.72
C SER A 152 0.17 4.78 -4.01
N CYS A 153 0.32 3.52 -4.42
CA CYS A 153 1.62 2.89 -4.68
C CYS A 153 2.01 2.92 -6.16
N ARG A 154 1.31 3.67 -7.01
CA ARG A 154 1.57 3.71 -8.46
C ARG A 154 3.05 3.87 -8.78
N ASN A 155 3.58 3.02 -9.68
CA ASN A 155 5.01 2.91 -10.03
C ASN A 155 5.92 2.52 -8.84
N GLY A 156 5.41 1.71 -7.93
CA GLY A 156 6.06 1.41 -6.67
C GLY A 156 5.82 0.00 -6.16
N VAL A 157 5.84 -0.17 -4.85
CA VAL A 157 5.79 -1.48 -4.19
C VAL A 157 4.66 -1.54 -3.18
N LEU A 158 3.85 -2.61 -3.23
CA LEU A 158 2.82 -2.88 -2.24
C LEU A 158 3.10 -4.21 -1.56
N LEU A 159 3.13 -4.22 -0.23
CA LEU A 159 3.30 -5.41 0.59
C LEU A 159 2.00 -5.67 1.34
N ILE A 160 1.40 -6.85 1.15
CA ILE A 160 0.15 -7.24 1.81
C ILE A 160 0.40 -8.51 2.62
N ASP A 161 0.23 -8.37 3.92
CA ASP A 161 0.27 -9.47 4.86
C ASP A 161 -1.11 -10.12 5.00
N GLU A 162 -1.13 -11.46 5.07
CA GLU A 162 -2.32 -12.29 5.24
C GLU A 162 -3.46 -11.90 4.29
N PHE A 163 -3.14 -11.87 2.99
CA PHE A 163 -3.93 -11.24 1.95
C PHE A 163 -5.43 -11.62 1.95
N GLU A 164 -5.75 -12.89 2.18
CA GLU A 164 -7.09 -13.46 2.17
C GLU A 164 -7.93 -13.20 3.42
N THR A 165 -7.37 -12.61 4.48
CA THR A 165 -8.04 -12.50 5.79
C THR A 165 -9.43 -11.89 5.67
N ALA A 166 -10.42 -12.49 6.35
CA ALA A 166 -11.82 -12.06 6.36
C ALA A 166 -12.54 -12.04 4.99
N ILE A 167 -11.90 -12.54 3.92
CA ILE A 167 -12.50 -12.64 2.59
C ILE A 167 -13.07 -14.06 2.42
N HIS A 168 -14.37 -14.12 2.15
CA HIS A 168 -15.04 -15.40 1.90
C HIS A 168 -14.50 -16.08 0.64
N PHE A 169 -14.33 -17.40 0.68
CA PHE A 169 -13.69 -18.18 -0.40
C PHE A 169 -14.32 -17.96 -1.78
N SER A 170 -15.63 -17.70 -1.83
CA SER A 170 -16.36 -17.43 -3.09
C SER A 170 -15.89 -16.16 -3.81
N LEU A 171 -15.29 -15.21 -3.08
CA LEU A 171 -14.79 -13.96 -3.63
C LEU A 171 -13.31 -14.02 -4.00
N LEU A 172 -12.54 -14.98 -3.48
CA LEU A 172 -11.08 -15.04 -3.68
C LEU A 172 -10.68 -15.08 -5.16
N LYS A 173 -11.45 -15.78 -6.00
CA LYS A 173 -11.15 -15.87 -7.44
C LYS A 173 -11.27 -14.52 -8.14
N GLU A 174 -12.35 -13.77 -7.89
CA GLU A 174 -12.52 -12.43 -8.44
C GLU A 174 -11.54 -11.44 -7.81
N PHE A 175 -11.31 -11.55 -6.50
CA PHE A 175 -10.40 -10.66 -5.78
C PHE A 175 -8.95 -10.80 -6.28
N THR A 176 -8.42 -12.02 -6.39
CA THR A 176 -7.06 -12.26 -6.90
C THR A 176 -6.89 -11.75 -8.35
N LYS A 177 -7.91 -11.93 -9.20
CA LYS A 177 -7.93 -11.39 -10.56
C LYS A 177 -7.89 -9.86 -10.58
N LEU A 178 -8.71 -9.24 -9.74
CA LEU A 178 -8.77 -7.78 -9.54
C LEU A 178 -7.42 -7.26 -9.06
N THR A 179 -6.80 -7.92 -8.09
CA THR A 179 -5.48 -7.57 -7.57
C THR A 179 -4.40 -7.57 -8.66
N GLN A 180 -4.36 -8.59 -9.51
CA GLN A 180 -3.38 -8.64 -10.61
C GLN A 180 -3.62 -7.56 -11.66
N LYS A 181 -4.89 -7.26 -11.98
CA LYS A 181 -5.24 -6.15 -12.88
C LYS A 181 -4.80 -4.80 -12.31
N LEU A 182 -5.06 -4.56 -11.03
CA LEU A 182 -4.62 -3.34 -10.35
C LEU A 182 -3.09 -3.22 -10.35
N ALA A 183 -2.38 -4.31 -10.05
CA ALA A 183 -0.91 -4.32 -10.09
C ALA A 183 -0.38 -3.91 -11.47
N GLU A 184 -0.98 -4.40 -12.55
CA GLU A 184 -0.61 -4.05 -13.92
C GLU A 184 -0.94 -2.59 -14.27
N ILE A 185 -2.17 -2.16 -14.00
CA ILE A 185 -2.64 -0.80 -14.34
C ILE A 185 -1.83 0.28 -13.62
N PHE A 186 -1.57 0.07 -12.33
CA PHE A 186 -0.81 1.01 -11.51
C PHE A 186 0.70 0.77 -11.56
N ASN A 187 1.16 -0.24 -12.31
CA ASN A 187 2.56 -0.63 -12.39
C ASN A 187 3.17 -0.80 -10.98
N VAL A 188 2.55 -1.65 -10.18
CA VAL A 188 2.91 -1.92 -8.78
C VAL A 188 3.52 -3.32 -8.67
N GLN A 189 4.71 -3.40 -8.09
CA GLN A 189 5.28 -4.68 -7.66
C GLN A 189 4.62 -5.12 -6.37
N LEU A 190 3.96 -6.27 -6.40
CA LEU A 190 3.16 -6.77 -5.29
C LEU A 190 3.87 -7.93 -4.58
N PHE A 191 3.96 -7.83 -3.25
CA PHE A 191 4.40 -8.90 -2.37
C PHE A 191 3.24 -9.30 -1.46
N ILE A 192 2.91 -10.59 -1.42
CA ILE A 192 1.80 -11.13 -0.64
C ILE A 192 2.31 -12.25 0.25
N THR A 193 1.85 -12.27 1.51
CA THR A 193 1.89 -13.46 2.37
C THR A 193 0.49 -14.06 2.47
N SER A 194 0.43 -15.38 2.55
CA SER A 194 -0.81 -16.14 2.71
C SER A 194 -0.47 -17.52 3.24
N HIS A 195 -1.34 -18.05 4.10
CA HIS A 195 -1.30 -19.45 4.54
C HIS A 195 -2.45 -20.27 3.92
N SER A 196 -3.39 -19.63 3.23
CA SER A 196 -4.54 -20.28 2.60
C SER A 196 -4.20 -20.95 1.27
N ASN A 197 -4.42 -22.27 1.21
CA ASN A 197 -4.37 -23.02 -0.03
C ASN A 197 -5.46 -22.56 -1.02
N GLU A 198 -6.63 -22.16 -0.52
CA GLU A 198 -7.72 -21.60 -1.33
C GLU A 198 -7.30 -20.30 -2.02
N CYS A 199 -6.58 -19.42 -1.31
CA CYS A 199 -6.05 -18.18 -1.88
C CYS A 199 -5.02 -18.46 -2.97
N ILE A 200 -4.05 -19.35 -2.69
CA ILE A 200 -3.05 -19.77 -3.68
C ILE A 200 -3.74 -20.35 -4.92
N ARG A 201 -4.72 -21.22 -4.72
CA ARG A 201 -5.49 -21.83 -5.81
C ARG A 201 -6.29 -20.80 -6.60
N ALA A 202 -6.87 -19.80 -5.93
CA ALA A 202 -7.59 -18.70 -6.58
C ALA A 202 -6.69 -17.89 -7.52
N PHE A 203 -5.42 -17.62 -7.13
CA PHE A 203 -4.44 -16.96 -8.00
C PHE A 203 -4.18 -17.75 -9.29
N ILE A 204 -4.16 -19.08 -9.23
CA ILE A 204 -3.93 -19.93 -10.41
C ILE A 204 -5.21 -20.00 -11.25
N GLU A 205 -6.34 -20.29 -10.62
CA GLU A 205 -7.61 -20.60 -11.28
C GLU A 205 -8.30 -19.36 -11.88
N ASN A 206 -7.92 -18.16 -11.45
CA ASN A 206 -8.44 -16.94 -12.04
C ASN A 206 -7.99 -16.73 -13.51
N GLY A 207 -6.89 -17.38 -13.91
CA GLY A 207 -6.39 -17.44 -15.29
C GLY A 207 -5.83 -16.14 -15.85
N TYR A 208 -5.51 -15.15 -15.00
CA TYR A 208 -4.97 -13.87 -15.42
C TYR A 208 -3.47 -13.84 -15.20
N ARG A 209 -2.67 -13.72 -16.26
CA ARG A 209 -1.20 -13.47 -16.20
C ARG A 209 -0.45 -14.31 -15.15
N ASN A 210 -0.72 -15.62 -15.07
CA ASN A 210 -0.05 -16.51 -14.11
C ASN A 210 1.47 -16.58 -14.36
N ASP A 211 1.93 -16.25 -15.57
CA ASP A 211 3.35 -16.11 -15.94
C ASP A 211 4.09 -15.00 -15.17
N CYS A 212 3.34 -14.06 -14.58
CA CYS A 212 3.88 -12.95 -13.78
C CYS A 212 3.90 -13.24 -12.28
N ILE A 213 3.49 -14.43 -11.85
CA ILE A 213 3.46 -14.83 -10.43
C ILE A 213 4.68 -15.71 -10.12
N THR A 214 5.37 -15.41 -9.02
CA THR A 214 6.39 -16.27 -8.44
C THR A 214 6.03 -16.59 -6.99
N GLY A 215 6.11 -17.87 -6.63
CA GLY A 215 5.84 -18.37 -5.29
C GLY A 215 7.08 -18.71 -4.50
N PHE A 216 7.05 -18.41 -3.21
CA PHE A 216 8.05 -18.88 -2.25
C PHE A 216 7.34 -19.57 -1.09
N ARG A 217 7.45 -20.89 -1.02
CA ARG A 217 6.96 -21.65 0.12
C ARG A 217 8.02 -21.64 1.21
N MET A 218 7.69 -21.11 2.37
CA MET A 218 8.53 -21.14 3.56
C MET A 218 8.25 -22.42 4.36
N LEU A 219 9.32 -23.12 4.77
CA LEU A 219 9.26 -24.37 5.54
C LEU A 219 10.13 -24.23 6.79
N SER A 220 9.60 -24.63 7.94
CA SER A 220 10.37 -24.73 9.19
C SER A 220 11.05 -26.09 9.27
N ASP A 221 12.37 -26.09 9.46
CA ASP A 221 13.21 -27.26 9.72
C ASP A 221 14.00 -27.03 11.02
N GLY A 222 13.35 -27.31 12.16
CA GLY A 222 13.88 -26.99 13.49
C GLY A 222 14.02 -25.48 13.68
N ASP A 223 15.25 -25.01 13.94
CA ASP A 223 15.57 -23.58 14.13
C ASP A 223 15.85 -22.84 12.81
N LYS A 224 15.70 -23.50 11.65
CA LYS A 224 15.98 -22.91 10.33
C LYS A 224 14.70 -22.77 9.52
N VAL A 225 14.57 -21.64 8.84
CA VAL A 225 13.57 -21.46 7.78
C VAL A 225 14.23 -21.70 6.44
N THR A 226 13.70 -22.66 5.68
CA THR A 226 14.13 -22.93 4.30
C THR A 226 13.04 -22.44 3.33
N THR A 227 13.46 -22.03 2.13
CA THR A 227 12.54 -21.54 1.09
C THR A 227 12.59 -22.45 -0.12
N LYS A 228 11.41 -22.83 -0.61
CA LYS A 228 11.26 -23.53 -1.88
C LYS A 228 10.54 -22.63 -2.87
N ARG A 229 11.24 -22.26 -3.94
CA ARG A 229 10.66 -21.50 -5.04
C ARG A 229 9.70 -22.39 -5.85
N VAL A 230 8.54 -21.86 -6.17
CA VAL A 230 7.52 -22.48 -7.00
C VAL A 230 7.15 -21.47 -8.09
N ASP A 231 7.34 -21.82 -9.36
CA ASP A 231 7.04 -20.94 -10.50
C ASP A 231 5.78 -21.42 -11.23
N GLY A 232 4.89 -20.50 -11.60
CA GLY A 232 3.78 -20.70 -12.54
C GLY A 232 2.90 -21.93 -12.27
N ASP A 233 2.66 -22.75 -13.30
CA ASP A 233 1.76 -23.92 -13.27
C ASP A 233 2.13 -24.99 -12.22
N ARG A 234 3.34 -24.92 -11.63
CA ARG A 234 3.76 -25.85 -10.57
C ARG A 234 3.06 -25.62 -9.23
N PHE A 235 2.29 -24.54 -9.10
CA PHE A 235 1.42 -24.34 -7.95
C PHE A 235 0.21 -25.31 -7.92
N GLN A 236 -0.06 -26.05 -9.00
CA GLN A 236 -1.16 -27.01 -9.09
C GLN A 236 -0.92 -28.34 -8.34
N TYR A 237 0.27 -28.56 -7.75
CA TYR A 237 0.67 -29.82 -7.10
C TYR A 237 1.15 -29.62 -5.66
#